data_AF-A0A1J4KNG7-F1
#
_entry.id   AF-A0A1J4KNG7-F1
#
_cell.length_a   1.000
_cell.length_b   1.000
_cell.length_c   1.000
_cell.angle_alpha   90.00
_cell.angle_beta   90.00
_cell.angle_gamma   90.00
#
_symmetry.space_group_name_H-M   'P 1'
#
loop_
_entity.id
_entity.type
_entity.pdbx_description
1 polymer ?
#
loop_
_entity_poly.entity_id
_entity_poly.type
_entity_poly.pdbx_seq_one_letter_code
_entity_poly.pdbx_strand_id
1 'polypeptide(L)'
;MKDLCGLSFKNTTFSNPFKKFSLLKFMADDISGEKMNPEIDISQIKKEPHFDSYHFTEPVYHFENKTIVISTSTSIKSLIHSIIICDRFIVNAEKVKISGFHFECMVSFSGCSDVLLSDCTIANTNPEFAAIQIVNSKAILIKNVEIMLSSSPKGGIILEDSFAMLEKVTIRDLLYTLLTIYDSCVEIKNCVFDGSYQNGIVVESSKVKMQNSVIANINQTGIYLTSLKDAIIESNKLHDIQGVAILLLSESKATISKNEFSNILGSAIGVAQMSAVMVEENIASDIGTPVFWLFNDCEGVYQNNKITKTERLGICSRGATKITIKGNDLTDIKECAISIADTKTAIVSNNTIQNTSIAAIEVYNKSFCDINSNRMNDVGDYGISVFAGSKINALNNFIHGAKRAVIQMKYKGCGRLIGNKTQNCLKLVDGPTTGLFYFKNNSPFKNLTNNISLRGNGINFEKTYIDSKDKLCMKCLKNPRNCFFSNCGHKIYCEECATEFLKGNDKCPLCRCHIDKITTGFMTSDDNNCFLCFLRPSSCIILPCGHMGFCSDCMKKWFATNQSCPYCREEFAYYKPIIHDI
;
A
#
# COMPACT_ATOMS: atom_id res chain seq x y z
N MET A 1 -8.26 -2.79 -8.22
CA MET A 1 -7.13 -2.97 -7.28
C MET A 1 -7.12 -4.30 -6.53
N LYS A 2 -8.27 -5.00 -6.35
CA LYS A 2 -8.33 -6.29 -5.64
C LYS A 2 -7.43 -7.40 -6.22
N ASP A 3 -7.12 -7.37 -7.52
CA ASP A 3 -6.45 -8.52 -8.17
C ASP A 3 -5.10 -8.21 -8.86
N LEU A 4 -4.52 -7.02 -8.67
CA LEU A 4 -3.21 -6.66 -9.30
C LEU A 4 -2.04 -7.56 -8.84
N CYS A 5 -2.25 -8.37 -7.80
CA CYS A 5 -1.28 -9.33 -7.25
C CYS A 5 -1.62 -10.81 -7.57
N GLY A 6 -2.71 -11.10 -8.29
CA GLY A 6 -3.19 -12.47 -8.46
C GLY A 6 -3.66 -13.13 -7.15
N LEU A 7 -4.20 -12.34 -6.23
CA LEU A 7 -4.81 -12.81 -4.98
C LEU A 7 -6.30 -13.09 -5.23
N SER A 8 -6.62 -14.35 -5.53
CA SER A 8 -7.99 -14.85 -5.37
C SER A 8 -8.29 -14.95 -3.87
N PHE A 9 -8.86 -13.89 -3.26
CA PHE A 9 -9.53 -14.04 -1.97
C PHE A 9 -10.91 -14.67 -2.22
N LYS A 10 -10.92 -15.98 -2.50
CA LYS A 10 -12.16 -16.77 -2.42
C LYS A 10 -12.62 -16.75 -0.96
N ASN A 11 -13.81 -16.19 -0.73
CA ASN A 11 -14.58 -16.23 0.53
C ASN A 11 -14.31 -15.17 1.61
N THR A 12 -13.99 -13.95 1.22
CA THR A 12 -14.31 -12.79 2.08
C THR A 12 -15.00 -11.75 1.23
N THR A 13 -16.27 -11.47 1.52
CA THR A 13 -16.95 -10.24 1.11
C THR A 13 -16.20 -9.06 1.73
N PHE A 14 -15.04 -8.70 1.17
CA PHE A 14 -14.51 -7.35 1.31
C PHE A 14 -15.51 -6.47 0.57
N SER A 15 -16.50 -5.96 1.29
CA SER A 15 -17.12 -4.70 0.93
C SER A 15 -15.96 -3.75 0.64
N ASN A 16 -15.94 -3.24 -0.58
CA ASN A 16 -14.86 -2.44 -1.10
C ASN A 16 -14.51 -1.31 -0.11
N PRO A 17 -13.24 -1.16 0.34
CA PRO A 17 -12.87 -0.04 1.20
C PRO A 17 -13.25 1.29 0.54
N PHE A 18 -13.17 1.38 -0.80
CA PHE A 18 -13.52 2.59 -1.57
C PHE A 18 -15.03 2.87 -1.72
N LYS A 19 -15.96 1.97 -1.38
CA LYS A 19 -17.42 2.12 -1.66
C LYS A 19 -18.19 2.82 -0.56
N LYS A 20 -17.50 3.20 0.52
CA LYS A 20 -18.01 4.08 1.57
C LYS A 20 -17.26 5.41 1.68
N PHE A 21 -16.39 5.77 0.73
CA PHE A 21 -15.68 7.05 0.81
C PHE A 21 -16.54 8.27 0.40
N SER A 22 -17.68 8.07 -0.29
CA SER A 22 -18.72 9.10 -0.37
C SER A 22 -19.57 9.21 0.91
N LEU A 23 -19.33 8.36 1.91
CA LEU A 23 -19.96 8.38 3.23
C LEU A 23 -19.02 8.88 4.35
N LEU A 24 -17.73 9.14 4.06
CA LEU A 24 -16.82 9.81 4.99
C LEU A 24 -16.99 11.34 5.00
N LYS A 25 -17.67 11.89 3.98
CA LYS A 25 -18.05 13.31 3.93
C LYS A 25 -19.34 13.64 4.72
N PHE A 26 -19.77 12.74 5.60
CA PHE A 26 -21.03 12.85 6.35
C PHE A 26 -20.81 13.03 7.85
N MET A 27 -19.83 13.82 8.31
CA MET A 27 -19.68 14.12 9.75
C MET A 27 -19.23 15.55 10.11
N ALA A 28 -19.21 16.49 9.16
CA ALA A 28 -18.94 17.91 9.46
C ALA A 28 -20.16 18.83 9.29
N ASP A 29 -21.26 18.36 8.68
CA ASP A 29 -22.47 19.15 8.48
C ASP A 29 -23.64 18.66 9.35
N ASP A 30 -24.27 19.65 10.00
CA ASP A 30 -25.48 19.64 10.84
C ASP A 30 -25.39 19.22 12.32
N ILE A 31 -24.80 20.10 13.14
CA ILE A 31 -25.26 20.34 14.53
C ILE A 31 -26.34 21.45 14.55
N SER A 32 -27.02 21.72 13.43
CA SER A 32 -28.01 22.81 13.36
C SER A 32 -29.44 22.37 13.77
N GLY A 33 -29.67 21.07 14.00
CA GLY A 33 -31.01 20.51 14.26
C GLY A 33 -31.20 19.73 15.57
N GLU A 34 -30.16 19.50 16.37
CA GLU A 34 -30.30 18.84 17.68
C GLU A 34 -30.79 19.84 18.73
N LYS A 35 -31.75 19.44 19.56
CA LYS A 35 -32.10 20.21 20.76
C LYS A 35 -30.81 20.40 21.56
N MET A 36 -30.32 21.64 21.68
CA MET A 36 -29.14 21.93 22.50
C MET A 36 -29.39 21.45 23.92
N ASN A 37 -28.58 20.49 24.37
CA ASN A 37 -28.55 20.11 25.77
C ASN A 37 -28.22 21.34 26.63
N PRO A 38 -28.84 21.49 27.81
CA PRO A 38 -28.51 22.59 28.72
C PRO A 38 -27.02 22.61 29.05
N GLU A 39 -26.40 23.79 28.87
CA GLU A 39 -24.97 24.01 29.12
C GLU A 39 -24.70 24.40 30.57
N ILE A 40 -23.62 23.87 31.13
CA ILE A 40 -23.08 24.24 32.44
C ILE A 40 -21.62 24.62 32.28
N ASP A 41 -21.26 25.82 32.69
CA ASP A 41 -19.85 26.22 32.74
C ASP A 41 -19.14 25.54 33.92
N ILE A 42 -17.91 25.06 33.72
CA ILE A 42 -17.09 24.38 34.74
C ILE A 42 -16.87 25.23 36.00
N SER A 43 -16.99 26.56 35.91
CA SER A 43 -16.92 27.48 37.06
C SER A 43 -18.06 27.28 38.06
N GLN A 44 -19.20 26.74 37.62
CA GLN A 44 -20.40 26.53 38.45
C GLN A 44 -20.36 25.20 39.22
N ILE A 45 -19.40 24.33 38.93
CA ILE A 45 -19.27 23.01 39.56
C ILE A 45 -18.43 23.12 40.84
N LYS A 46 -18.91 22.51 41.92
CA LYS A 46 -18.26 22.49 43.25
C LYS A 46 -16.86 21.87 43.14
N LYS A 47 -15.84 22.65 43.55
CA LYS A 47 -14.42 22.32 43.48
C LYS A 47 -13.62 23.08 44.53
N GLU A 48 -12.48 22.53 44.95
CA GLU A 48 -11.60 23.16 45.94
C GLU A 48 -10.47 23.95 45.24
N PRO A 49 -10.24 25.23 45.58
CA PRO A 49 -9.13 26.00 45.01
C PRO A 49 -7.78 25.53 45.59
N HIS A 50 -6.78 25.32 44.72
CA HIS A 50 -5.44 24.93 45.13
C HIS A 50 -4.37 25.61 44.26
N PHE A 51 -3.74 26.67 44.79
CA PHE A 51 -2.68 27.49 44.18
C PHE A 51 -2.96 27.91 42.72
N ASP A 52 -2.67 27.05 41.74
CA ASP A 52 -2.83 27.29 40.30
C ASP A 52 -3.91 26.40 39.63
N SER A 53 -4.72 25.67 40.40
CA SER A 53 -5.71 24.73 39.88
C SER A 53 -6.94 24.57 40.77
N TYR A 54 -8.00 23.96 40.22
CA TYR A 54 -9.17 23.52 40.96
C TYR A 54 -9.20 22.01 41.09
N HIS A 55 -9.39 21.51 42.32
CA HIS A 55 -9.44 20.09 42.62
C HIS A 55 -10.88 19.60 42.74
N PHE A 56 -11.18 18.52 42.05
CA PHE A 56 -12.44 17.77 42.15
C PHE A 56 -12.25 16.65 43.17
N THR A 57 -13.11 16.64 44.19
CA THR A 57 -12.96 15.83 45.40
C THR A 57 -14.06 14.77 45.56
N GLU A 58 -15.15 14.89 44.81
CA GLU A 58 -16.22 13.88 44.84
C GLU A 58 -15.87 12.73 43.88
N PRO A 59 -16.22 11.48 44.22
CA PRO A 59 -15.89 10.32 43.39
C PRO A 59 -16.64 10.33 42.05
N VAL A 60 -17.87 10.84 42.01
CA VAL A 60 -18.72 10.87 40.82
C VAL A 60 -19.46 12.21 40.74
N TYR A 61 -19.51 12.78 39.54
CA TYR A 61 -20.26 13.97 39.21
C TYR A 61 -21.28 13.68 38.11
N HIS A 62 -22.57 13.84 38.44
CA HIS A 62 -23.72 13.51 37.60
C HIS A 62 -24.26 14.74 36.87
N PHE A 63 -24.16 14.73 35.54
CA PHE A 63 -24.66 15.77 34.64
C PHE A 63 -25.27 15.16 33.37
N GLU A 64 -26.02 14.07 33.50
CA GLU A 64 -26.68 13.39 32.38
C GLU A 64 -27.58 14.37 31.60
N ASN A 65 -27.56 14.28 30.26
CA ASN A 65 -28.27 15.16 29.34
C ASN A 65 -27.79 16.63 29.36
N LYS A 66 -26.58 16.90 29.86
CA LYS A 66 -25.99 18.24 29.88
C LYS A 66 -24.66 18.29 29.15
N THR A 67 -24.34 19.48 28.67
CA THR A 67 -23.03 19.81 28.12
C THR A 67 -22.25 20.61 29.16
N ILE A 68 -21.05 20.15 29.51
CA ILE A 68 -20.12 20.90 30.36
C ILE A 68 -19.17 21.68 29.46
N VAL A 69 -18.96 22.97 29.74
CA VAL A 69 -18.10 23.85 28.93
C VAL A 69 -17.01 24.47 29.80
N ILE A 70 -15.77 24.50 29.29
CA ILE A 70 -14.66 25.29 29.83
C ILE A 70 -14.44 26.50 28.92
N SER A 71 -15.02 27.65 29.31
CA SER A 71 -14.98 28.91 28.54
C SER A 71 -13.87 29.88 28.95
N THR A 72 -13.13 29.57 30.02
CA THR A 72 -12.03 30.40 30.52
C THR A 72 -10.78 29.57 30.80
N SER A 73 -9.61 30.20 30.69
CA SER A 73 -8.33 29.55 31.00
C SER A 73 -8.34 29.03 32.44
N THR A 74 -8.08 27.73 32.60
CA THR A 74 -8.17 27.08 33.90
C THR A 74 -7.37 25.79 33.94
N SER A 75 -6.99 25.37 35.15
CA SER A 75 -6.44 24.04 35.39
C SER A 75 -7.36 23.28 36.34
N ILE A 76 -7.84 22.12 35.92
CA ILE A 76 -8.66 21.22 36.74
C ILE A 76 -7.96 19.88 36.92
N LYS A 77 -8.10 19.32 38.12
CA LYS A 77 -7.48 18.05 38.49
C LYS A 77 -8.40 17.23 39.38
N SER A 78 -8.40 15.92 39.22
CA SER A 78 -8.85 14.99 40.27
C SER A 78 -7.68 14.13 40.75
N LEU A 79 -7.59 13.94 42.06
CA LEU A 79 -6.59 13.08 42.71
C LEU A 79 -7.12 11.66 42.96
N ILE A 80 -8.43 11.48 42.79
CA ILE A 80 -9.14 10.24 43.11
C ILE A 80 -9.76 9.60 41.86
N HIS A 81 -9.35 10.07 40.67
CA HIS A 81 -9.89 9.61 39.39
C HIS A 81 -11.40 9.80 39.24
N SER A 82 -11.87 11.00 39.63
CA SER A 82 -13.31 11.34 39.66
C SER A 82 -13.97 11.06 38.31
N ILE A 83 -15.16 10.47 38.37
CA ILE A 83 -15.99 10.17 37.20
C ILE A 83 -16.83 11.40 36.85
N ILE A 84 -16.77 11.85 35.60
CA ILE A 84 -17.65 12.89 35.04
C ILE A 84 -18.60 12.21 34.06
N ILE A 85 -19.90 12.21 34.40
CA ILE A 85 -20.97 11.69 33.54
C ILE A 85 -21.73 12.87 32.96
N CYS A 86 -21.63 13.06 31.64
CA CYS A 86 -22.37 14.09 30.90
C CYS A 86 -22.52 13.68 29.43
N ASP A 87 -23.22 14.46 28.62
CA ASP A 87 -23.31 14.11 27.20
C ASP A 87 -22.06 14.56 26.44
N ARG A 88 -21.60 15.78 26.76
CA ARG A 88 -20.45 16.43 26.13
C ARG A 88 -19.64 17.22 27.15
N PHE A 89 -18.32 17.15 27.03
CA PHE A 89 -17.37 17.98 27.76
C PHE A 89 -16.56 18.79 26.75
N ILE A 90 -16.79 20.09 26.66
CA ILE A 90 -16.27 20.97 25.63
C ILE A 90 -15.26 21.95 26.22
N VAL A 91 -14.08 22.05 25.60
CA VAL A 91 -13.05 23.03 25.90
C VAL A 91 -12.95 24.01 24.74
N ASN A 92 -13.38 25.25 24.97
CA ASN A 92 -13.32 26.36 24.01
C ASN A 92 -12.48 27.53 24.53
N ALA A 93 -11.58 27.27 25.49
CA ALA A 93 -10.69 28.24 26.08
C ALA A 93 -9.22 27.86 25.91
N GLU A 94 -8.34 28.87 25.89
CA GLU A 94 -6.89 28.67 25.80
C GLU A 94 -6.26 28.34 27.15
N LYS A 95 -5.07 27.72 27.15
CA LYS A 95 -4.26 27.46 28.35
C LYS A 95 -5.01 26.64 29.40
N VAL A 96 -5.68 25.59 28.93
CA VAL A 96 -6.46 24.69 29.78
C VAL A 96 -5.64 23.46 30.14
N LYS A 97 -5.68 23.04 31.41
CA LYS A 97 -5.09 21.76 31.85
C LYS A 97 -6.15 20.92 32.52
N ILE A 98 -6.29 19.67 32.11
CA ILE A 98 -7.25 18.70 32.64
C ILE A 98 -6.49 17.45 32.99
N SER A 99 -6.59 16.99 34.24
CA SER A 99 -5.87 15.77 34.65
C SER A 99 -6.55 14.88 35.67
N GLY A 100 -6.36 13.57 35.55
CA GLY A 100 -6.77 12.59 36.56
C GLY A 100 -8.27 12.32 36.59
N PHE A 101 -8.96 12.34 35.44
CA PHE A 101 -10.41 12.13 35.37
C PHE A 101 -10.79 10.86 34.60
N HIS A 102 -11.93 10.26 34.97
CA HIS A 102 -12.66 9.32 34.12
C HIS A 102 -13.85 10.05 33.48
N PHE A 103 -13.94 10.04 32.16
CA PHE A 103 -15.05 10.64 31.42
C PHE A 103 -15.96 9.55 30.87
N GLU A 104 -17.24 9.63 31.22
CA GLU A 104 -18.32 8.88 30.58
C GLU A 104 -19.06 9.79 29.59
N CYS A 105 -18.30 10.44 28.71
CA CYS A 105 -18.81 11.43 27.77
C CYS A 105 -17.83 11.67 26.61
N MET A 106 -18.30 12.34 25.56
CA MET A 106 -17.42 12.90 24.54
C MET A 106 -16.59 14.05 25.13
N VAL A 107 -15.28 14.07 24.87
CA VAL A 107 -14.38 15.20 25.19
C VAL A 107 -14.02 15.94 23.91
N SER A 108 -14.25 17.26 23.86
CA SER A 108 -14.05 18.06 22.65
C SER A 108 -13.18 19.28 22.90
N PHE A 109 -12.27 19.55 21.96
CA PHE A 109 -11.42 20.72 21.90
C PHE A 109 -11.80 21.49 20.64
N SER A 110 -12.43 22.66 20.80
CA SER A 110 -12.99 23.42 19.67
C SER A 110 -12.52 24.87 19.71
N GLY A 111 -11.77 25.28 18.68
CA GLY A 111 -11.29 26.65 18.57
C GLY A 111 -10.35 27.09 19.70
N CYS A 112 -9.64 26.15 20.33
CA CYS A 112 -8.82 26.43 21.51
C CYS A 112 -7.33 26.21 21.25
N SER A 113 -6.50 26.70 22.18
CA SER A 113 -5.04 26.59 22.08
C SER A 113 -4.37 26.29 23.41
N ASP A 114 -3.17 25.70 23.38
CA ASP A 114 -2.35 25.40 24.57
C ASP A 114 -3.08 24.54 25.61
N VAL A 115 -3.72 23.46 25.17
CA VAL A 115 -4.51 22.58 26.04
C VAL A 115 -3.76 21.29 26.35
N LEU A 116 -3.75 20.88 27.62
CA LEU A 116 -3.25 19.60 28.10
C LEU A 116 -4.40 18.76 28.66
N LEU A 117 -4.61 17.57 28.09
CA LEU A 117 -5.40 16.49 28.70
C LEU A 117 -4.46 15.37 29.11
N SER A 118 -4.37 15.05 30.41
CA SER A 118 -3.44 14.04 30.88
C SER A 118 -3.95 13.11 31.97
N ASP A 119 -3.48 11.86 31.97
CA ASP A 119 -3.79 10.88 33.02
C ASP A 119 -5.31 10.65 33.15
N CYS A 120 -5.99 10.58 32.01
CA CYS A 120 -7.44 10.45 31.95
C CYS A 120 -7.86 9.15 31.26
N THR A 121 -9.07 8.69 31.56
CA THR A 121 -9.69 7.56 30.87
C THR A 121 -11.02 8.00 30.29
N ILE A 122 -11.37 7.55 29.09
CA ILE A 122 -12.65 7.84 28.45
C ILE A 122 -13.34 6.51 28.11
N ALA A 123 -14.57 6.34 28.56
CA ALA A 123 -15.38 5.16 28.33
C ALA A 123 -16.86 5.54 28.17
N ASN A 124 -17.73 4.56 27.87
CA ASN A 124 -19.19 4.70 27.93
C ASN A 124 -19.76 5.93 27.19
N THR A 125 -19.10 6.39 26.13
CA THR A 125 -19.52 7.61 25.40
C THR A 125 -20.78 7.36 24.59
N ASN A 126 -21.61 8.40 24.43
CA ASN A 126 -22.75 8.36 23.51
C ASN A 126 -22.27 7.89 22.12
N PRO A 127 -22.94 6.89 21.51
CA PRO A 127 -22.55 6.39 20.20
C PRO A 127 -22.61 7.43 19.08
N GLU A 128 -23.34 8.53 19.24
CA GLU A 128 -23.42 9.56 18.21
C GLU A 128 -22.14 10.39 18.06
N PHE A 129 -21.11 10.16 18.89
CA PHE A 129 -19.87 10.94 18.91
C PHE A 129 -18.61 10.08 18.97
N ALA A 130 -17.49 10.63 18.51
CA ALA A 130 -16.17 10.09 18.82
C ALA A 130 -15.82 10.37 20.29
N ALA A 131 -14.91 9.58 20.88
CA ALA A 131 -14.52 9.81 22.27
C ALA A 131 -13.77 11.12 22.47
N ILE A 132 -12.88 11.47 21.53
CA ILE A 132 -12.23 12.78 21.48
C ILE A 132 -12.41 13.42 20.11
N GLN A 133 -12.80 14.69 20.10
CA GLN A 133 -12.76 15.54 18.90
C GLN A 133 -11.83 16.74 19.12
N ILE A 134 -10.98 17.02 18.14
CA ILE A 134 -10.12 18.22 18.11
C ILE A 134 -10.38 18.94 16.80
N VAL A 135 -10.98 20.13 16.87
CA VAL A 135 -11.40 20.89 15.69
C VAL A 135 -10.88 22.32 15.79
N ASN A 136 -10.27 22.83 14.71
CA ASN A 136 -9.77 24.20 14.62
C ASN A 136 -8.87 24.62 15.81
N SER A 137 -8.06 23.69 16.34
CA SER A 137 -7.36 23.87 17.60
C SER A 137 -5.85 23.70 17.47
N LYS A 138 -5.07 24.37 18.32
CA LYS A 138 -3.60 24.42 18.22
C LYS A 138 -2.92 24.01 19.51
N ALA A 139 -1.74 23.41 19.42
CA ALA A 139 -0.93 23.03 20.58
C ALA A 139 -1.72 22.18 21.60
N ILE A 140 -2.48 21.20 21.10
CA ILE A 140 -3.23 20.26 21.94
C ILE A 140 -2.33 19.07 22.29
N LEU A 141 -2.11 18.83 23.58
CA LEU A 141 -1.37 17.67 24.07
C LEU A 141 -2.31 16.72 24.79
N ILE A 142 -2.44 15.50 24.25
CA ILE A 142 -3.11 14.39 24.91
C ILE A 142 -2.04 13.42 25.39
N LYS A 143 -1.93 13.23 26.70
CA LYS A 143 -0.85 12.48 27.32
C LYS A 143 -1.34 11.44 28.32
N ASN A 144 -0.92 10.19 28.18
CA ASN A 144 -1.31 9.12 29.11
C ASN A 144 -2.84 9.03 29.23
N VAL A 145 -3.51 8.87 28.08
CA VAL A 145 -4.96 8.76 28.01
C VAL A 145 -5.36 7.41 27.46
N GLU A 146 -6.30 6.76 28.12
CA GLU A 146 -6.86 5.48 27.68
C GLU A 146 -8.32 5.64 27.23
N ILE A 147 -8.64 5.12 26.05
CA ILE A 147 -9.98 5.15 25.46
C ILE A 147 -10.45 3.72 25.30
N MET A 148 -11.49 3.35 26.05
CA MET A 148 -12.11 2.02 26.03
C MET A 148 -13.60 2.18 25.74
N LEU A 149 -14.02 2.00 24.48
CA LEU A 149 -15.42 2.18 24.11
C LEU A 149 -16.02 0.84 23.75
N SER A 150 -17.03 0.40 24.49
CA SER A 150 -17.75 -0.84 24.19
C SER A 150 -18.69 -0.72 22.98
N SER A 151 -19.03 0.49 22.54
CA SER A 151 -20.10 0.68 21.54
C SER A 151 -20.08 1.97 20.71
N SER A 152 -19.02 2.80 20.73
CA SER A 152 -19.04 4.07 19.96
C SER A 152 -18.82 3.84 18.44
N PRO A 153 -19.79 4.18 17.56
CA PRO A 153 -19.72 4.03 16.13
C PRO A 153 -19.04 5.17 15.36
N LYS A 154 -18.49 6.20 15.99
CA LYS A 154 -17.85 7.33 15.27
C LYS A 154 -16.33 7.42 15.41
N GLY A 155 -15.69 6.49 16.11
CA GLY A 155 -14.23 6.37 16.21
C GLY A 155 -13.64 6.84 17.54
N GLY A 156 -12.34 6.62 17.73
CA GLY A 156 -11.65 6.94 18.98
C GLY A 156 -11.33 8.43 19.09
N ILE A 157 -10.44 8.92 18.23
CA ILE A 157 -10.07 10.34 18.14
C ILE A 157 -10.26 10.83 16.71
N ILE A 158 -10.87 12.00 16.55
CA ILE A 158 -10.96 12.73 15.27
C ILE A 158 -10.26 14.08 15.40
N LEU A 159 -9.38 14.41 14.46
CA LEU A 159 -8.72 15.71 14.34
C LEU A 159 -9.03 16.35 12.99
N GLU A 160 -9.45 17.61 13.02
CA GLU A 160 -9.79 18.43 11.85
C GLU A 160 -9.17 19.83 12.00
N ASP A 161 -8.45 20.29 10.98
CA ASP A 161 -7.83 21.63 10.93
C ASP A 161 -7.01 21.98 12.20
N SER A 162 -6.25 21.01 12.73
CA SER A 162 -5.69 21.08 14.08
C SER A 162 -4.21 20.69 14.20
N PHE A 163 -3.59 21.12 15.30
CA PHE A 163 -2.20 20.79 15.65
C PHE A 163 -2.17 20.10 17.02
N ALA A 164 -1.76 18.83 17.04
CA ALA A 164 -1.80 18.04 18.26
C ALA A 164 -0.59 17.11 18.43
N MET A 165 -0.32 16.75 19.68
CA MET A 165 0.60 15.68 20.05
C MET A 165 -0.14 14.64 20.89
N LEU A 166 -0.06 13.39 20.47
CA LEU A 166 -0.55 12.22 21.21
C LEU A 166 0.67 11.49 21.80
N GLU A 167 0.77 11.44 23.13
CA GLU A 167 1.86 10.77 23.83
C GLU A 167 1.29 9.72 24.80
N LYS A 168 1.66 8.44 24.65
CA LYS A 168 1.15 7.36 25.52
C LYS A 168 -0.38 7.27 25.52
N VAL A 169 -0.99 7.43 24.36
CA VAL A 169 -2.43 7.25 24.18
C VAL A 169 -2.72 5.80 23.82
N THR A 170 -3.70 5.19 24.48
CA THR A 170 -4.17 3.83 24.19
C THR A 170 -5.63 3.89 23.74
N ILE A 171 -5.95 3.32 22.59
CA ILE A 171 -7.32 3.18 22.08
C ILE A 171 -7.56 1.72 21.77
N ARG A 172 -8.63 1.14 22.36
CA ARG A 172 -8.94 -0.29 22.18
C ARG A 172 -10.38 -0.58 21.75
N ASP A 173 -10.50 -1.69 21.04
CA ASP A 173 -11.74 -2.46 20.82
C ASP A 173 -12.89 -1.66 20.20
N LEU A 174 -12.60 -0.92 19.12
CA LEU A 174 -13.62 -0.17 18.39
C LEU A 174 -14.12 -0.92 17.15
N LEU A 175 -15.41 -0.82 16.86
CA LEU A 175 -15.95 -1.29 15.57
C LEU A 175 -15.53 -0.40 14.39
N TYR A 176 -14.98 0.79 14.65
CA TYR A 176 -14.67 1.84 13.68
C TYR A 176 -13.20 2.27 13.77
N THR A 177 -12.83 3.26 12.98
CA THR A 177 -11.44 3.76 12.92
C THR A 177 -10.98 4.33 14.27
N LEU A 178 -9.79 3.95 14.72
CA LEU A 178 -9.27 4.34 16.05
C LEU A 178 -8.84 5.81 16.07
N LEU A 179 -8.17 6.26 15.01
CA LEU A 179 -7.69 7.64 14.86
C LEU A 179 -7.91 8.15 13.44
N THR A 180 -8.55 9.30 13.31
CA THR A 180 -8.79 9.97 12.02
C THR A 180 -8.22 11.38 12.04
N ILE A 181 -7.47 11.75 11.00
CA ILE A 181 -6.73 13.01 10.90
C ILE A 181 -6.99 13.66 9.54
N TYR A 182 -7.60 14.85 9.55
CA TYR A 182 -7.90 15.67 8.36
C TYR A 182 -7.27 17.05 8.49
N ASP A 183 -6.61 17.50 7.41
CA ASP A 183 -6.05 18.85 7.28
C ASP A 183 -5.25 19.32 8.51
N SER A 184 -4.55 18.40 9.17
CA SER A 184 -3.95 18.58 10.49
C SER A 184 -2.45 18.28 10.51
N CYS A 185 -1.79 18.66 11.61
CA CYS A 185 -0.40 18.34 11.89
C CYS A 185 -0.30 17.61 13.22
N VAL A 186 0.12 16.34 13.20
CA VAL A 186 0.05 15.47 14.38
C VAL A 186 1.37 14.73 14.63
N GLU A 187 1.86 14.80 15.87
CA GLU A 187 2.90 13.90 16.38
C GLU A 187 2.28 12.81 17.25
N ILE A 188 2.66 11.55 17.01
CA ILE A 188 2.15 10.36 17.72
C ILE A 188 3.36 9.61 18.30
N LYS A 189 3.41 9.44 19.62
CA LYS A 189 4.56 8.84 20.31
C LYS A 189 4.11 7.87 21.39
N ASN A 190 4.68 6.66 21.38
CA ASN A 190 4.45 5.64 22.41
C ASN A 190 2.97 5.27 22.57
N CYS A 191 2.19 5.31 21.49
CA CYS A 191 0.75 5.04 21.52
C CYS A 191 0.43 3.59 21.17
N VAL A 192 -0.78 3.13 21.54
CA VAL A 192 -1.30 1.80 21.22
C VAL A 192 -2.68 1.94 20.57
N PHE A 193 -2.81 1.42 19.36
CA PHE A 193 -4.05 1.39 18.59
C PHE A 193 -4.38 -0.07 18.30
N ASP A 194 -5.32 -0.64 19.06
CA ASP A 194 -5.53 -2.09 19.10
C ASP A 194 -7.01 -2.44 18.95
N GLY A 195 -7.36 -3.29 17.99
CA GLY A 195 -8.73 -3.80 17.84
C GLY A 195 -9.62 -2.83 17.06
N SER A 196 -9.61 -2.95 15.73
CA SER A 196 -10.57 -2.28 14.85
C SER A 196 -11.15 -3.20 13.79
N TYR A 197 -12.48 -3.16 13.61
CA TYR A 197 -13.12 -3.80 12.45
C TYR A 197 -12.95 -3.00 11.14
N GLN A 198 -12.52 -1.74 11.24
CA GLN A 198 -12.19 -0.86 10.10
C GLN A 198 -10.68 -0.66 10.01
N ASN A 199 -10.25 0.56 9.65
CA ASN A 199 -8.84 0.93 9.63
C ASN A 199 -8.35 1.26 11.04
N GLY A 200 -7.06 1.11 11.33
CA GLY A 200 -6.50 1.58 12.59
C GLY A 200 -6.44 3.11 12.60
N ILE A 201 -5.68 3.68 11.66
CA ILE A 201 -5.45 5.11 11.53
C ILE A 201 -5.75 5.55 10.09
N VAL A 202 -6.47 6.66 9.93
CA VAL A 202 -6.71 7.32 8.63
C VAL A 202 -6.13 8.73 8.68
N VAL A 203 -5.31 9.06 7.68
CA VAL A 203 -4.66 10.38 7.55
C VAL A 203 -4.89 10.90 6.13
N GLU A 204 -5.52 12.05 6.02
CA GLU A 204 -5.83 12.73 4.76
C GLU A 204 -5.38 14.20 4.81
N SER A 205 -4.73 14.64 3.74
CA SER A 205 -4.31 16.05 3.54
C SER A 205 -3.47 16.64 4.69
N SER A 206 -2.81 15.79 5.47
CA SER A 206 -2.20 16.14 6.75
C SER A 206 -0.67 15.94 6.75
N LYS A 207 -0.03 16.37 7.84
CA LYS A 207 1.35 16.00 8.18
C LYS A 207 1.34 15.14 9.42
N VAL A 208 1.99 13.98 9.36
CA VAL A 208 2.05 13.05 10.50
C VAL A 208 3.46 12.57 10.76
N LYS A 209 3.85 12.54 12.03
CA LYS A 209 5.05 11.86 12.51
C LYS A 209 4.66 10.88 13.60
N MET A 210 4.87 9.59 13.35
CA MET A 210 4.50 8.52 14.27
C MET A 210 5.73 7.68 14.66
N GLN A 211 5.95 7.56 15.97
CA GLN A 211 7.11 6.87 16.53
C GLN A 211 6.77 5.96 17.71
N ASN A 212 7.51 4.84 17.83
CA ASN A 212 7.50 3.94 18.99
C ASN A 212 6.11 3.44 19.39
N SER A 213 5.20 3.28 18.44
CA SER A 213 3.80 2.95 18.70
C SER A 213 3.43 1.57 18.17
N VAL A 214 2.32 1.03 18.64
CA VAL A 214 1.80 -0.29 18.27
C VAL A 214 0.45 -0.13 17.55
N ILE A 215 0.31 -0.81 16.40
CA ILE A 215 -0.96 -0.97 15.69
C ILE A 215 -1.24 -2.47 15.59
N ALA A 216 -2.34 -2.93 16.18
CA ALA A 216 -2.63 -4.35 16.29
C ALA A 216 -4.11 -4.68 16.06
N ASN A 217 -4.39 -5.93 15.65
CA ASN A 217 -5.74 -6.49 15.55
C ASN A 217 -6.68 -5.66 14.66
N ILE A 218 -6.25 -5.39 13.43
CA ILE A 218 -6.98 -4.53 12.48
C ILE A 218 -7.56 -5.35 11.33
N ASN A 219 -8.87 -5.27 11.13
CA ASN A 219 -9.58 -6.04 10.09
C ASN A 219 -9.50 -5.40 8.69
N GLN A 220 -9.14 -4.12 8.56
CA GLN A 220 -8.84 -3.47 7.28
C GLN A 220 -7.38 -3.00 7.21
N THR A 221 -7.13 -1.72 6.92
CA THR A 221 -5.78 -1.16 6.79
C THR A 221 -5.27 -0.69 8.14
N GLY A 222 -4.02 -1.02 8.52
CA GLY A 222 -3.43 -0.50 9.75
C GLY A 222 -3.35 1.02 9.76
N ILE A 223 -2.64 1.59 8.79
CA ILE A 223 -2.47 3.02 8.58
C ILE A 223 -2.77 3.35 7.11
N TYR A 224 -3.80 4.15 6.90
CA TYR A 224 -4.23 4.63 5.58
C TYR A 224 -3.80 6.08 5.38
N LEU A 225 -2.98 6.33 4.37
CA LEU A 225 -2.35 7.61 4.06
C LEU A 225 -2.76 8.09 2.66
N THR A 226 -3.44 9.23 2.56
CA THR A 226 -3.88 9.80 1.27
C THR A 226 -3.66 11.31 1.19
N SER A 227 -3.35 11.82 0.00
CA SER A 227 -3.19 13.25 -0.27
C SER A 227 -2.15 13.95 0.62
N LEU A 228 -1.09 13.24 1.05
CA LEU A 228 -0.11 13.74 2.01
C LEU A 228 1.09 14.39 1.34
N LYS A 229 1.48 15.57 1.83
CA LYS A 229 2.72 16.21 1.39
C LYS A 229 3.97 15.51 1.94
N ASP A 230 3.89 15.02 3.17
CA ASP A 230 4.96 14.27 3.84
C ASP A 230 4.40 13.52 5.06
N ALA A 231 4.94 12.34 5.35
CA ALA A 231 4.62 11.51 6.50
C ALA A 231 5.85 10.73 6.96
N ILE A 232 6.08 10.63 8.26
CA ILE A 232 7.18 9.87 8.85
C ILE A 232 6.59 8.81 9.78
N ILE A 233 6.76 7.53 9.44
CA ILE A 233 6.33 6.38 10.24
C ILE A 233 7.58 5.59 10.62
N GLU A 234 8.07 5.78 11.85
CA GLU A 234 9.36 5.24 12.28
C GLU A 234 9.28 4.40 13.56
N SER A 235 9.97 3.27 13.62
CA SER A 235 10.11 2.46 14.85
C SER A 235 8.78 2.01 15.48
N ASN A 236 7.79 1.67 14.66
CA ASN A 236 6.49 1.16 15.11
C ASN A 236 6.40 -0.36 14.93
N LYS A 237 5.50 -0.99 15.69
CA LYS A 237 5.14 -2.40 15.52
C LYS A 237 3.75 -2.52 14.94
N LEU A 238 3.61 -3.23 13.83
CA LEU A 238 2.35 -3.47 13.14
C LEU A 238 2.10 -4.97 13.01
N HIS A 239 1.05 -5.49 13.64
CA HIS A 239 0.78 -6.92 13.62
C HIS A 239 -0.69 -7.30 13.68
N ASP A 240 -1.02 -8.53 13.29
CA ASP A 240 -2.39 -9.05 13.28
C ASP A 240 -3.34 -8.18 12.42
N ILE A 241 -2.93 -7.90 11.18
CA ILE A 241 -3.66 -7.02 10.25
C ILE A 241 -4.16 -7.83 9.05
N GLN A 242 -5.47 -7.76 8.77
CA GLN A 242 -6.07 -8.51 7.66
C GLN A 242 -5.82 -7.85 6.29
N GLY A 243 -5.79 -6.52 6.22
CA GLY A 243 -5.54 -5.76 5.00
C GLY A 243 -4.06 -5.41 4.79
N VAL A 244 -3.81 -4.19 4.34
CA VAL A 244 -2.44 -3.64 4.20
C VAL A 244 -2.04 -2.94 5.50
N ALA A 245 -0.83 -3.17 6.00
CA ALA A 245 -0.38 -2.52 7.24
C ALA A 245 -0.24 -1.01 7.06
N ILE A 246 0.45 -0.56 6.01
CA ILE A 246 0.59 0.85 5.64
C ILE A 246 0.27 1.02 4.16
N LEU A 247 -0.78 1.79 3.84
CA LEU A 247 -1.24 2.06 2.49
C LEU A 247 -1.09 3.54 2.15
N LEU A 248 -0.35 3.85 1.07
CA LEU A 248 -0.05 5.20 0.60
C LEU A 248 -0.67 5.44 -0.78
N LEU A 249 -1.51 6.46 -0.90
CA LEU A 249 -2.34 6.74 -2.08
C LEU A 249 -2.39 8.24 -2.44
N SER A 250 -2.94 8.55 -3.61
CA SER A 250 -3.26 9.92 -4.07
C SER A 250 -2.11 10.92 -3.95
N GLU A 251 -1.04 10.74 -4.74
CA GLU A 251 0.11 11.67 -4.81
C GLU A 251 0.81 11.90 -3.46
N SER A 252 0.73 10.94 -2.55
CA SER A 252 1.30 11.09 -1.21
C SER A 252 2.81 10.85 -1.18
N LYS A 253 3.47 11.44 -0.18
CA LYS A 253 4.88 11.16 0.14
C LYS A 253 5.03 10.66 1.56
N ALA A 254 5.87 9.63 1.75
CA ALA A 254 6.16 9.11 3.08
C ALA A 254 7.57 8.51 3.20
N THR A 255 8.12 8.57 4.41
CA THR A 255 9.27 7.78 4.86
C THR A 255 8.80 6.78 5.91
N ILE A 256 9.04 5.50 5.65
CA ILE A 256 8.64 4.38 6.51
C ILE A 256 9.91 3.63 6.91
N SER A 257 10.35 3.81 8.16
CA SER A 257 11.66 3.33 8.60
C SER A 257 11.65 2.55 9.91
N LYS A 258 12.48 1.51 10.02
CA LYS A 258 12.70 0.75 11.27
C LYS A 258 11.44 0.15 11.90
N ASN A 259 10.37 -0.07 11.12
CA ASN A 259 9.15 -0.68 11.61
C ASN A 259 9.25 -2.22 11.56
N GLU A 260 8.53 -2.87 12.46
CA GLU A 260 8.38 -4.32 12.50
C GLU A 260 6.96 -4.72 12.06
N PHE A 261 6.88 -5.60 11.06
CA PHE A 261 5.63 -6.12 10.50
C PHE A 261 5.56 -7.63 10.70
N SER A 262 4.48 -8.12 11.32
CA SER A 262 4.28 -9.56 11.54
C SER A 262 2.82 -9.99 11.50
N ASN A 263 2.54 -11.20 11.00
CA ASN A 263 1.18 -11.75 10.91
C ASN A 263 0.19 -10.82 10.19
N ILE A 264 0.50 -10.51 8.93
CA ILE A 264 -0.31 -9.60 8.10
C ILE A 264 -0.82 -10.39 6.90
N LEU A 265 -2.14 -10.56 6.78
CA LEU A 265 -2.72 -11.36 5.70
C LEU A 265 -2.55 -10.70 4.32
N GLY A 266 -2.60 -9.37 4.24
CA GLY A 266 -2.37 -8.61 3.02
C GLY A 266 -0.89 -8.33 2.77
N SER A 267 -0.51 -7.05 2.85
CA SER A 267 0.85 -6.56 2.57
C SER A 267 1.34 -5.70 3.71
N ALA A 268 2.65 -5.67 3.95
CA ALA A 268 3.22 -4.76 4.93
C ALA A 268 3.12 -3.30 4.43
N ILE A 269 3.57 -3.03 3.20
CA ILE A 269 3.56 -1.67 2.63
C ILE A 269 3.03 -1.69 1.21
N GLY A 270 2.06 -0.83 0.94
CA GLY A 270 1.46 -0.64 -0.36
C GLY A 270 1.45 0.80 -0.83
N VAL A 271 1.92 1.06 -2.05
CA VAL A 271 2.01 2.42 -2.62
C VAL A 271 1.44 2.47 -4.02
N ALA A 272 0.49 3.39 -4.27
CA ALA A 272 -0.11 3.60 -5.58
C ALA A 272 -0.50 5.06 -5.86
N GLN A 273 -1.01 5.31 -7.06
CA GLN A 273 -1.59 6.58 -7.51
C GLN A 273 -0.59 7.74 -7.45
N MET A 274 0.52 7.63 -8.21
CA MET A 274 1.50 8.71 -8.36
C MET A 274 2.18 9.16 -7.05
N SER A 275 2.17 8.30 -6.03
CA SER A 275 2.82 8.51 -4.75
C SER A 275 4.34 8.23 -4.80
N ALA A 276 5.08 8.75 -3.83
CA ALA A 276 6.51 8.49 -3.66
C ALA A 276 6.84 8.00 -2.25
N VAL A 277 7.72 7.02 -2.11
CA VAL A 277 8.04 6.43 -0.79
C VAL A 277 9.53 6.13 -0.61
N MET A 278 10.00 6.30 0.62
CA MET A 278 11.24 5.70 1.13
C MET A 278 10.88 4.63 2.16
N VAL A 279 11.32 3.40 1.93
CA VAL A 279 11.11 2.24 2.82
C VAL A 279 12.46 1.72 3.24
N GLU A 280 12.86 1.96 4.49
CA GLU A 280 14.21 1.61 4.95
C GLU A 280 14.30 0.93 6.30
N GLU A 281 15.23 -0.02 6.44
CA GLU A 281 15.54 -0.67 7.72
C GLU A 281 14.34 -1.35 8.41
N ASN A 282 13.29 -1.68 7.66
CA ASN A 282 12.12 -2.38 8.20
C ASN A 282 12.36 -3.89 8.27
N ILE A 283 11.70 -4.55 9.21
CA ILE A 283 11.68 -6.00 9.36
C ILE A 283 10.26 -6.49 9.09
N ALA A 284 10.10 -7.42 8.16
CA ALA A 284 8.82 -8.01 7.80
C ALA A 284 8.91 -9.53 7.77
N SER A 285 8.06 -10.21 8.54
CA SER A 285 7.97 -11.66 8.57
C SER A 285 6.53 -12.14 8.61
N ASP A 286 6.25 -13.32 8.05
CA ASP A 286 4.91 -13.92 8.07
C ASP A 286 3.84 -12.95 7.51
N ILE A 287 4.19 -12.38 6.36
CA ILE A 287 3.34 -11.49 5.58
C ILE A 287 2.73 -12.29 4.43
N GLY A 288 1.51 -11.91 4.06
CA GLY A 288 0.89 -12.27 2.80
C GLY A 288 1.70 -11.77 1.60
N THR A 289 1.06 -11.48 0.48
CA THR A 289 1.83 -11.26 -0.75
C THR A 289 1.25 -10.21 -1.69
N PRO A 290 2.10 -9.36 -2.30
CA PRO A 290 3.53 -9.18 -2.00
C PRO A 290 3.75 -8.52 -0.63
N VAL A 291 4.95 -8.63 -0.06
CA VAL A 291 5.29 -7.95 1.20
C VAL A 291 5.28 -6.44 1.00
N PHE A 292 6.01 -5.95 0.00
CA PHE A 292 5.99 -4.55 -0.40
C PHE A 292 5.60 -4.41 -1.87
N TRP A 293 4.70 -3.48 -2.19
CA TRP A 293 4.33 -3.18 -3.58
C TRP A 293 4.31 -1.70 -3.94
N LEU A 294 4.70 -1.40 -5.18
CA LEU A 294 4.76 -0.07 -5.78
C LEU A 294 4.08 -0.04 -7.15
N PHE A 295 2.88 0.56 -7.24
CA PHE A 295 2.03 0.51 -8.43
C PHE A 295 1.74 1.87 -9.05
N ASN A 296 1.42 1.92 -10.34
CA ASN A 296 0.78 3.06 -11.03
C ASN A 296 1.53 4.40 -10.91
N ASP A 297 2.52 4.60 -11.79
CA ASP A 297 3.30 5.84 -11.94
C ASP A 297 4.06 6.31 -10.68
N CYS A 298 4.14 5.49 -9.64
CA CYS A 298 4.83 5.81 -8.39
C CYS A 298 6.36 5.76 -8.51
N GLU A 299 7.02 6.33 -7.51
CA GLU A 299 8.47 6.24 -7.28
C GLU A 299 8.78 5.63 -5.91
N GLY A 300 9.78 4.75 -5.81
CA GLY A 300 10.11 4.08 -4.55
C GLY A 300 11.60 3.81 -4.36
N VAL A 301 12.07 3.97 -3.12
CA VAL A 301 13.41 3.55 -2.67
C VAL A 301 13.27 2.59 -1.51
N TYR A 302 13.57 1.32 -1.73
CA TYR A 302 13.38 0.22 -0.78
C TYR A 302 14.77 -0.27 -0.40
N GLN A 303 15.27 0.10 0.78
CA GLN A 303 16.65 -0.15 1.15
C GLN A 303 16.87 -0.77 2.53
N ASN A 304 17.85 -1.66 2.66
CA ASN A 304 18.26 -2.24 3.95
C ASN A 304 17.12 -2.90 4.75
N ASN A 305 16.06 -3.34 4.08
CA ASN A 305 14.95 -4.05 4.75
C ASN A 305 15.26 -5.54 4.85
N LYS A 306 14.70 -6.19 5.88
CA LYS A 306 14.73 -7.64 6.05
C LYS A 306 13.34 -8.20 5.83
N ILE A 307 13.20 -9.10 4.85
CA ILE A 307 11.95 -9.78 4.53
C ILE A 307 12.18 -11.28 4.66
N THR A 308 11.38 -11.95 5.48
CA THR A 308 11.45 -13.40 5.69
C THR A 308 10.08 -14.05 5.60
N LYS A 309 10.03 -15.31 5.14
CA LYS A 309 8.81 -16.14 5.14
C LYS A 309 7.60 -15.49 4.45
N THR A 310 7.50 -15.67 3.15
CA THR A 310 6.38 -15.12 2.36
C THR A 310 5.81 -16.15 1.38
N GLU A 311 4.48 -16.18 1.28
CA GLU A 311 3.74 -17.16 0.48
C GLU A 311 3.91 -17.03 -1.04
N ARG A 312 4.24 -15.84 -1.57
CA ARG A 312 4.57 -15.68 -3.01
C ARG A 312 5.69 -14.68 -3.27
N LEU A 313 5.43 -13.37 -3.18
CA LEU A 313 6.35 -12.33 -3.66
C LEU A 313 6.90 -11.47 -2.53
N GLY A 314 8.20 -11.15 -2.58
CA GLY A 314 8.83 -10.21 -1.65
C GLY A 314 8.51 -8.76 -2.01
N ILE A 315 9.31 -8.17 -2.90
CA ILE A 315 9.13 -6.79 -3.40
C ILE A 315 8.57 -6.81 -4.82
N CYS A 316 7.51 -6.05 -5.06
CA CYS A 316 6.79 -6.02 -6.33
C CYS A 316 6.67 -4.59 -6.88
N SER A 317 6.96 -4.40 -8.16
CA SER A 317 6.72 -3.14 -8.90
C SER A 317 5.85 -3.39 -10.12
N ARG A 318 4.78 -2.60 -10.31
CA ARG A 318 3.87 -2.70 -11.47
C ARG A 318 3.51 -1.31 -11.99
N GLY A 319 3.97 -0.96 -13.20
CA GLY A 319 3.60 0.33 -13.78
C GLY A 319 4.29 1.53 -13.12
N ALA A 320 5.34 1.31 -12.33
CA ALA A 320 6.05 2.39 -11.64
C ALA A 320 6.93 3.20 -12.61
N THR A 321 7.12 4.47 -12.28
CA THR A 321 8.06 5.33 -13.01
C THR A 321 9.49 4.94 -12.67
N LYS A 322 9.77 4.73 -11.38
CA LYS A 322 11.10 4.39 -10.90
C LYS A 322 11.04 3.57 -9.62
N ILE A 323 11.87 2.54 -9.51
CA ILE A 323 12.11 1.85 -8.23
C ILE A 323 13.59 1.56 -8.03
N THR A 324 14.09 1.79 -6.80
CA THR A 324 15.42 1.38 -6.37
C THR A 324 15.28 0.39 -5.22
N ILE A 325 15.86 -0.80 -5.36
CA ILE A 325 15.83 -1.88 -4.38
C ILE A 325 17.29 -2.17 -4.01
N LYS A 326 17.75 -1.72 -2.85
CA LYS A 326 19.17 -1.74 -2.49
C LYS A 326 19.46 -2.32 -1.11
N GLY A 327 20.41 -3.24 -0.99
CA GLY A 327 20.89 -3.66 0.33
C GLY A 327 19.89 -4.47 1.17
N ASN A 328 18.79 -4.94 0.58
CA ASN A 328 17.77 -5.70 1.31
C ASN A 328 18.20 -7.17 1.47
N ASP A 329 17.72 -7.80 2.54
CA ASP A 329 17.84 -9.24 2.81
C ASP A 329 16.46 -9.89 2.61
N LEU A 330 16.33 -10.74 1.60
CA LEU A 330 15.07 -11.43 1.26
C LEU A 330 15.30 -12.94 1.34
N THR A 331 14.70 -13.59 2.34
CA THR A 331 14.92 -15.01 2.63
C THR A 331 13.59 -15.77 2.71
N ASP A 332 13.56 -17.00 2.21
CA ASP A 332 12.40 -17.91 2.27
C ASP A 332 11.14 -17.33 1.58
N ILE A 333 11.29 -16.98 0.29
CA ILE A 333 10.21 -16.42 -0.53
C ILE A 333 9.70 -17.47 -1.52
N LYS A 334 8.44 -17.89 -1.39
CA LYS A 334 7.92 -19.06 -2.11
C LYS A 334 7.79 -18.91 -3.64
N GLU A 335 7.75 -17.71 -4.22
CA GLU A 335 7.84 -17.53 -5.68
C GLU A 335 9.11 -16.75 -6.07
N CYS A 336 8.99 -15.43 -6.20
CA CYS A 336 10.06 -14.54 -6.64
C CYS A 336 10.34 -13.49 -5.57
N ALA A 337 11.61 -13.31 -5.18
CA ALA A 337 11.97 -12.32 -4.18
C ALA A 337 11.73 -10.89 -4.67
N ILE A 338 12.11 -10.60 -5.93
CA ILE A 338 11.86 -9.30 -6.56
C ILE A 338 11.16 -9.51 -7.90
N SER A 339 10.04 -8.82 -8.11
CA SER A 339 9.22 -8.93 -9.31
C SER A 339 8.90 -7.56 -9.90
N ILE A 340 9.40 -7.28 -11.10
CA ILE A 340 9.29 -5.97 -11.77
C ILE A 340 8.51 -6.13 -13.07
N ALA A 341 7.41 -5.39 -13.22
CA ALA A 341 6.64 -5.36 -14.45
C ALA A 341 6.17 -3.96 -14.84
N ASP A 342 6.02 -3.71 -16.14
CA ASP A 342 5.54 -2.44 -16.68
C ASP A 342 6.29 -1.21 -16.08
N THR A 343 7.52 -1.40 -15.61
CA THR A 343 8.26 -0.39 -14.83
C THR A 343 9.31 0.26 -15.71
N LYS A 344 9.28 1.59 -15.82
CA LYS A 344 10.15 2.32 -16.77
C LYS A 344 11.63 2.17 -16.42
N THR A 345 11.98 2.34 -15.14
CA THR A 345 13.35 2.19 -14.66
C THR A 345 13.37 1.48 -13.31
N ALA A 346 14.14 0.40 -13.20
CA ALA A 346 14.36 -0.28 -11.94
C ALA A 346 15.86 -0.50 -11.69
N ILE A 347 16.31 -0.28 -10.45
CA ILE A 347 17.68 -0.58 -10.02
C ILE A 347 17.59 -1.57 -8.87
N VAL A 348 18.21 -2.73 -9.03
CA VAL A 348 18.29 -3.79 -8.01
C VAL A 348 19.75 -4.03 -7.69
N SER A 349 20.22 -3.59 -6.52
CA SER A 349 21.65 -3.66 -6.22
C SER A 349 22.01 -4.06 -4.80
N ASN A 350 23.09 -4.82 -4.64
CA ASN A 350 23.63 -5.20 -3.33
C ASN A 350 22.62 -5.90 -2.41
N ASN A 351 21.59 -6.55 -2.95
CA ASN A 351 20.63 -7.32 -2.16
C ASN A 351 21.17 -8.72 -1.90
N THR A 352 20.81 -9.28 -0.75
CA THR A 352 20.98 -10.70 -0.44
C THR A 352 19.63 -11.38 -0.62
N ILE A 353 19.59 -12.41 -1.46
CA ILE A 353 18.38 -13.19 -1.74
C ILE A 353 18.71 -14.66 -1.47
N GLN A 354 17.88 -15.33 -0.68
CA GLN A 354 18.08 -16.74 -0.30
C GLN A 354 16.77 -17.51 -0.36
N ASN A 355 16.84 -18.77 -0.78
CA ASN A 355 15.72 -19.73 -0.73
C ASN A 355 14.47 -19.22 -1.47
N THR A 356 14.54 -19.15 -2.80
CA THR A 356 13.36 -18.87 -3.64
C THR A 356 12.90 -20.12 -4.38
N SER A 357 11.61 -20.25 -4.72
CA SER A 357 11.14 -21.43 -5.46
C SER A 357 11.11 -21.26 -6.98
N ILE A 358 10.94 -20.03 -7.50
CA ILE A 358 10.87 -19.77 -8.94
C ILE A 358 12.11 -19.02 -9.44
N ALA A 359 12.26 -17.76 -9.02
CA ALA A 359 13.40 -16.94 -9.41
C ALA A 359 13.84 -16.01 -8.28
N ALA A 360 15.10 -15.61 -8.22
CA ALA A 360 15.48 -14.53 -7.32
C ALA A 360 14.91 -13.18 -7.81
N ILE A 361 15.09 -12.88 -9.09
CA ILE A 361 14.61 -11.62 -9.69
C ILE A 361 13.88 -11.95 -11.00
N GLU A 362 12.68 -11.40 -11.18
CA GLU A 362 11.98 -11.44 -12.47
C GLU A 362 11.66 -10.03 -13.00
N VAL A 363 11.80 -9.85 -14.31
CA VAL A 363 11.60 -8.58 -15.01
C VAL A 363 10.80 -8.83 -16.28
N TYR A 364 9.60 -8.23 -16.38
CA TYR A 364 8.70 -8.49 -17.50
C TYR A 364 7.87 -7.28 -17.95
N ASN A 365 7.13 -7.46 -19.06
CA ASN A 365 6.30 -6.43 -19.72
C ASN A 365 7.06 -5.13 -20.02
N LYS A 366 8.03 -5.18 -20.94
CA LYS A 366 8.80 -4.01 -21.42
C LYS A 366 9.45 -3.18 -20.31
N SER A 367 9.76 -3.83 -19.18
CA SER A 367 10.48 -3.15 -18.09
C SER A 367 11.96 -3.06 -18.42
N PHE A 368 12.61 -2.04 -17.86
CA PHE A 368 14.06 -1.93 -17.87
C PHE A 368 14.62 -2.04 -16.45
N CYS A 369 15.61 -2.92 -16.24
CA CYS A 369 16.20 -3.14 -14.93
C CYS A 369 17.73 -3.31 -14.96
N ASP A 370 18.41 -2.51 -14.14
CA ASP A 370 19.82 -2.70 -13.82
C ASP A 370 19.94 -3.57 -12.55
N ILE A 371 20.63 -4.70 -12.65
CA ILE A 371 20.75 -5.73 -11.61
C ILE A 371 22.24 -5.89 -11.26
N ASN A 372 22.70 -5.26 -10.18
CA ASN A 372 24.13 -5.09 -9.92
C ASN A 372 24.55 -5.62 -8.55
N SER A 373 25.60 -6.44 -8.50
CA SER A 373 26.26 -6.84 -7.25
C SER A 373 25.32 -7.51 -6.22
N ASN A 374 24.27 -8.20 -6.67
CA ASN A 374 23.38 -8.95 -5.77
C ASN A 374 23.96 -10.33 -5.47
N ARG A 375 23.68 -10.84 -4.27
CA ARG A 375 24.04 -12.20 -3.85
C ARG A 375 22.78 -13.06 -3.76
N MET A 376 22.60 -13.95 -4.72
CA MET A 376 21.44 -14.83 -4.85
C MET A 376 21.88 -16.28 -4.57
N ASN A 377 21.51 -16.84 -3.42
CA ASN A 377 21.86 -18.20 -3.01
C ASN A 377 20.62 -19.10 -3.01
N ASP A 378 20.81 -20.38 -3.33
CA ASP A 378 19.76 -21.39 -3.27
C ASP A 378 18.46 -20.93 -3.96
N VAL A 379 18.63 -20.39 -5.17
CA VAL A 379 17.51 -19.90 -5.97
C VAL A 379 16.72 -21.06 -6.55
N GLY A 380 15.49 -20.78 -6.97
CA GLY A 380 14.61 -21.77 -7.58
C GLY A 380 15.04 -22.22 -8.98
N ASP A 381 14.10 -22.23 -9.91
CA ASP A 381 14.39 -22.54 -11.30
C ASP A 381 15.44 -21.61 -11.93
N TYR A 382 15.38 -20.32 -11.60
CA TYR A 382 16.21 -19.30 -12.23
C TYR A 382 16.89 -18.36 -11.23
N GLY A 383 18.09 -17.89 -11.56
CA GLY A 383 18.62 -16.69 -10.89
C GLY A 383 17.81 -15.46 -11.29
N ILE A 384 17.74 -15.22 -12.60
CA ILE A 384 17.04 -14.07 -13.18
C ILE A 384 16.06 -14.57 -14.25
N SER A 385 14.83 -14.06 -14.30
CA SER A 385 13.89 -14.30 -15.41
C SER A 385 13.54 -13.01 -16.13
N VAL A 386 13.68 -12.99 -17.46
CA VAL A 386 13.42 -11.82 -18.30
C VAL A 386 12.51 -12.18 -19.46
N PHE A 387 11.36 -11.53 -19.55
CA PHE A 387 10.39 -11.86 -20.59
C PHE A 387 9.47 -10.71 -20.99
N ALA A 388 8.60 -10.97 -21.98
CA ALA A 388 7.60 -10.05 -22.52
C ALA A 388 8.21 -8.67 -22.88
N GLY A 389 9.27 -8.70 -23.70
CA GLY A 389 9.94 -7.51 -24.24
C GLY A 389 10.81 -6.73 -23.24
N SER A 390 11.07 -7.29 -22.05
CA SER A 390 11.88 -6.59 -21.04
C SER A 390 13.37 -6.63 -21.35
N LYS A 391 14.08 -5.64 -20.82
CA LYS A 391 15.52 -5.46 -20.99
C LYS A 391 16.23 -5.37 -19.66
N ILE A 392 17.36 -6.05 -19.52
CA ILE A 392 18.19 -5.97 -18.32
C ILE A 392 19.66 -5.65 -18.59
N ASN A 393 20.34 -5.12 -17.58
CA ASN A 393 21.79 -5.19 -17.43
C ASN A 393 22.12 -5.87 -16.09
N ALA A 394 22.57 -7.12 -16.12
CA ALA A 394 22.96 -7.88 -14.93
C ALA A 394 24.48 -7.95 -14.79
N LEU A 395 25.03 -7.17 -13.86
CA LEU A 395 26.48 -6.99 -13.70
C LEU A 395 26.96 -7.50 -12.33
N ASN A 396 28.04 -8.27 -12.32
CA ASN A 396 28.80 -8.66 -11.12
C ASN A 396 27.96 -9.29 -9.99
N ASN A 397 26.89 -10.01 -10.34
CA ASN A 397 26.07 -10.72 -9.35
C ASN A 397 26.68 -12.08 -9.02
N PHE A 398 26.40 -12.58 -7.82
CA PHE A 398 26.60 -13.96 -7.44
C PHE A 398 25.28 -14.72 -7.54
N ILE A 399 25.25 -15.81 -8.30
CA ILE A 399 24.06 -16.66 -8.48
C ILE A 399 24.43 -18.10 -8.17
N HIS A 400 23.75 -18.69 -7.20
CA HIS A 400 23.98 -20.06 -6.78
C HIS A 400 22.69 -20.88 -6.76
N GLY A 401 22.80 -22.14 -7.18
CA GLY A 401 21.75 -23.15 -7.00
C GLY A 401 20.62 -23.14 -8.03
N ALA A 402 20.74 -22.40 -9.13
CA ALA A 402 19.66 -22.31 -10.11
C ALA A 402 19.40 -23.66 -10.80
N LYS A 403 18.19 -24.21 -10.57
CA LYS A 403 17.80 -25.58 -10.97
C LYS A 403 17.64 -25.74 -12.48
N ARG A 404 17.27 -24.67 -13.20
CA ARG A 404 17.10 -24.69 -14.66
C ARG A 404 18.15 -23.87 -15.38
N ALA A 405 18.34 -22.61 -15.03
CA ALA A 405 19.37 -21.76 -15.63
C ALA A 405 19.70 -20.52 -14.79
N VAL A 406 20.88 -19.97 -14.99
CA VAL A 406 21.26 -18.66 -14.42
C VAL A 406 20.27 -17.58 -14.86
N ILE A 407 19.91 -17.55 -16.14
CA ILE A 407 18.89 -16.66 -16.68
C ILE A 407 17.85 -17.39 -17.57
N GLN A 408 16.58 -17.06 -17.40
CA GLN A 408 15.55 -17.32 -18.41
C GLN A 408 15.37 -16.10 -19.32
N MET A 409 15.30 -16.33 -20.63
CA MET A 409 14.92 -15.31 -21.61
C MET A 409 13.85 -15.83 -22.54
N LYS A 410 12.66 -15.24 -22.51
CA LYS A 410 11.52 -15.64 -23.36
C LYS A 410 10.78 -14.43 -23.89
N TYR A 411 9.96 -14.60 -24.92
CA TYR A 411 8.97 -13.59 -25.34
C TYR A 411 9.60 -12.21 -25.52
N LYS A 412 10.61 -12.10 -26.40
CA LYS A 412 11.39 -10.87 -26.67
C LYS A 412 12.22 -10.33 -25.49
N GLY A 413 12.35 -11.07 -24.39
CA GLY A 413 13.28 -10.73 -23.29
C GLY A 413 14.72 -10.61 -23.81
N CYS A 414 15.42 -9.54 -23.41
CA CYS A 414 16.72 -9.16 -23.96
C CYS A 414 17.64 -8.57 -22.87
N GLY A 415 18.94 -8.41 -23.14
CA GLY A 415 19.85 -7.76 -22.19
C GLY A 415 21.26 -8.33 -22.10
N ARG A 416 21.98 -7.90 -21.07
CA ARG A 416 23.40 -8.22 -20.89
C ARG A 416 23.63 -8.89 -19.54
N LEU A 417 24.43 -9.95 -19.51
CA LEU A 417 24.96 -10.56 -18.28
C LEU A 417 26.48 -10.49 -18.32
N ILE A 418 27.10 -9.69 -17.45
CA ILE A 418 28.53 -9.46 -17.49
C ILE A 418 29.17 -9.63 -16.11
N GLY A 419 30.24 -10.43 -16.03
CA GLY A 419 31.06 -10.56 -14.83
C GLY A 419 30.36 -11.27 -13.66
N ASN A 420 29.27 -12.00 -13.91
CA ASN A 420 28.55 -12.70 -12.84
C ASN A 420 29.30 -13.97 -12.42
N LYS A 421 29.39 -14.22 -11.11
CA LYS A 421 29.93 -15.48 -10.58
C LYS A 421 28.77 -16.45 -10.39
N THR A 422 28.88 -17.63 -10.96
CA THR A 422 27.83 -18.66 -10.86
C THR A 422 28.39 -19.94 -10.26
N GLN A 423 27.59 -20.62 -9.45
CA GLN A 423 27.98 -21.86 -8.78
C GLN A 423 26.76 -22.79 -8.65
N ASN A 424 26.94 -24.08 -8.92
CA ASN A 424 25.86 -25.08 -8.84
C ASN A 424 24.61 -24.69 -9.67
N CYS A 425 24.82 -24.06 -10.82
CA CYS A 425 23.76 -23.74 -11.78
C CYS A 425 23.83 -24.70 -12.97
N LEU A 426 22.69 -25.20 -13.45
CA LEU A 426 22.65 -26.23 -14.51
C LEU A 426 23.18 -25.74 -15.86
N LYS A 427 22.77 -24.53 -16.28
CA LYS A 427 23.22 -23.90 -17.52
C LYS A 427 23.12 -22.38 -17.42
N LEU A 428 23.76 -21.67 -18.36
CA LEU A 428 23.75 -20.20 -18.37
C LEU A 428 22.37 -19.63 -18.74
N VAL A 429 21.76 -20.10 -19.82
CA VAL A 429 20.53 -19.50 -20.36
C VAL A 429 19.47 -20.56 -20.68
N ASP A 430 18.22 -20.26 -20.36
CA ASP A 430 17.03 -21.01 -20.80
C ASP A 430 16.17 -20.15 -21.73
N GLY A 431 16.04 -20.57 -22.98
CA GLY A 431 15.37 -19.85 -24.06
C GLY A 431 14.08 -20.54 -24.55
N PRO A 432 13.65 -20.29 -25.81
CA PRO A 432 14.23 -19.34 -26.77
C PRO A 432 13.70 -17.90 -26.61
N THR A 433 14.46 -16.92 -27.10
CA THR A 433 14.05 -15.51 -27.23
C THR A 433 14.47 -14.92 -28.57
N THR A 434 13.62 -14.07 -29.13
CA THR A 434 13.95 -13.21 -30.28
C THR A 434 14.72 -11.94 -29.86
N GLY A 435 14.78 -11.65 -28.55
CA GLY A 435 15.51 -10.52 -28.00
C GLY A 435 17.03 -10.71 -28.08
N LEU A 436 17.76 -9.61 -28.31
CA LEU A 436 19.21 -9.63 -28.40
C LEU A 436 19.85 -9.73 -27.01
N PHE A 437 20.86 -10.58 -26.86
CA PHE A 437 21.58 -10.75 -25.62
C PHE A 437 23.11 -10.80 -25.79
N TYR A 438 23.81 -10.41 -24.73
CA TYR A 438 25.28 -10.42 -24.66
C TYR A 438 25.77 -10.88 -23.30
N PHE A 439 26.39 -12.05 -23.25
CA PHE A 439 26.88 -12.68 -22.03
C PHE A 439 28.40 -12.80 -22.05
N LYS A 440 29.07 -12.18 -21.07
CA LYS A 440 30.53 -12.15 -20.98
C LYS A 440 31.02 -12.39 -19.55
N ASN A 441 32.04 -13.21 -19.38
CA ASN A 441 32.71 -13.48 -18.11
C ASN A 441 31.75 -13.99 -17.02
N ASN A 442 30.82 -14.89 -17.37
CA ASN A 442 29.89 -15.49 -16.42
C ASN A 442 30.39 -16.88 -15.99
N SER A 443 31.42 -16.93 -15.14
CA SER A 443 32.11 -18.18 -14.79
C SER A 443 31.17 -19.20 -14.10
N PRO A 444 31.24 -20.50 -14.43
CA PRO A 444 32.19 -21.15 -15.34
C PRO A 444 31.73 -21.22 -16.81
N PHE A 445 30.63 -20.55 -17.17
CA PHE A 445 30.05 -20.64 -18.50
C PHE A 445 30.84 -19.85 -19.55
N LYS A 446 30.84 -20.38 -20.78
CA LYS A 446 31.44 -19.71 -21.94
C LYS A 446 30.68 -18.43 -22.29
N ASN A 447 31.39 -17.45 -22.82
CA ASN A 447 30.79 -16.22 -23.36
C ASN A 447 29.85 -16.55 -24.53
N LEU A 448 28.72 -15.85 -24.61
CA LEU A 448 27.64 -16.17 -25.55
C LEU A 448 26.91 -14.91 -26.01
N THR A 449 26.56 -14.81 -27.29
CA THR A 449 25.69 -13.76 -27.82
C THR A 449 24.89 -14.26 -29.00
N ASN A 450 23.67 -13.75 -29.19
CA ASN A 450 22.91 -13.89 -30.43
C ASN A 450 22.92 -12.59 -31.27
N ASN A 451 23.72 -11.60 -30.88
CA ASN A 451 23.89 -10.35 -31.59
C ASN A 451 25.14 -10.43 -32.47
N ILE A 452 24.93 -10.49 -33.78
CA ILE A 452 26.02 -10.67 -34.76
C ILE A 452 27.03 -9.52 -34.72
N SER A 453 26.61 -8.29 -34.39
CA SER A 453 27.51 -7.14 -34.29
C SER A 453 28.42 -7.18 -33.06
N LEU A 454 28.11 -8.03 -32.08
CA LEU A 454 28.90 -8.22 -30.86
C LEU A 454 29.71 -9.53 -30.89
N ARG A 455 29.74 -10.21 -32.04
CA ARG A 455 30.62 -11.36 -32.26
C ARG A 455 32.08 -10.89 -32.19
N GLY A 456 32.91 -11.63 -31.47
CA GLY A 456 34.33 -11.33 -31.33
C GLY A 456 35.12 -12.53 -30.83
N ASN A 457 36.43 -12.38 -30.75
CA ASN A 457 37.32 -13.44 -30.26
C ASN A 457 36.93 -13.86 -28.83
N GLY A 458 36.71 -15.16 -28.64
CA GLY A 458 36.33 -15.73 -27.35
C GLY A 458 34.86 -15.54 -26.94
N ILE A 459 33.96 -15.18 -27.88
CA ILE A 459 32.52 -15.10 -27.65
C ILE A 459 31.79 -16.02 -28.65
N ASN A 460 31.06 -17.01 -28.13
CA ASN A 460 30.28 -17.91 -28.97
C ASN A 460 29.04 -17.21 -29.51
N PHE A 461 28.72 -17.49 -30.77
CA PHE A 461 27.52 -16.99 -31.41
C PHE A 461 26.43 -18.05 -31.43
N GLU A 462 25.25 -17.72 -30.91
CA GLU A 462 24.04 -18.52 -31.04
C GLU A 462 23.15 -17.90 -32.12
N LYS A 463 22.68 -18.72 -33.07
CA LYS A 463 21.83 -18.23 -34.16
C LYS A 463 20.59 -17.57 -33.57
N THR A 464 20.29 -16.34 -34.00
CA THR A 464 19.10 -15.61 -33.57
C THR A 464 17.85 -16.46 -33.81
N TYR A 465 17.08 -16.69 -32.76
CA TYR A 465 15.83 -17.41 -32.86
C TYR A 465 14.80 -16.55 -33.61
N ILE A 466 14.08 -17.18 -34.53
CA ILE A 466 12.98 -16.57 -35.26
C ILE A 466 11.70 -17.27 -34.80
N ASP A 467 10.80 -16.52 -34.18
CA ASP A 467 9.50 -17.06 -33.78
C ASP A 467 8.53 -17.02 -34.95
N SER A 468 8.37 -18.15 -35.66
CA SER A 468 7.40 -18.28 -36.75
C SER A 468 5.94 -18.29 -36.27
N LYS A 469 5.69 -18.27 -34.95
CA LYS A 469 4.37 -18.37 -34.32
C LYS A 469 4.06 -17.19 -33.39
N ASP A 470 4.82 -16.09 -33.44
CA ASP A 470 4.72 -14.90 -32.56
C ASP A 470 3.29 -14.29 -32.49
N LYS A 471 2.46 -14.50 -33.51
CA LYS A 471 1.08 -13.97 -33.56
C LYS A 471 -0.01 -14.99 -33.20
N LEU A 472 0.37 -16.25 -33.00
CA LEU A 472 -0.55 -17.37 -32.79
C LEU A 472 -0.79 -17.62 -31.30
N CYS A 473 -1.98 -18.11 -30.98
CA CYS A 473 -2.38 -18.53 -29.64
C CYS A 473 -1.36 -19.50 -29.04
N MET A 474 -0.88 -19.21 -27.83
CA MET A 474 0.13 -20.04 -27.16
C MET A 474 -0.36 -21.45 -26.79
N LYS A 475 -1.68 -21.68 -26.74
CA LYS A 475 -2.26 -23.01 -26.46
C LYS A 475 -2.41 -23.85 -27.73
N CYS A 476 -3.17 -23.38 -28.72
CA CYS A 476 -3.46 -24.18 -29.92
C CYS A 476 -2.42 -24.03 -31.05
N LEU A 477 -1.62 -22.97 -31.03
CA LEU A 477 -0.63 -22.65 -32.07
C LEU A 477 -1.23 -22.57 -33.49
N LYS A 478 -2.53 -22.25 -33.61
CA LYS A 478 -3.29 -22.21 -34.87
C LYS A 478 -4.00 -20.87 -35.08
N ASN A 479 -4.84 -20.48 -34.13
CA ASN A 479 -5.65 -19.26 -34.23
C ASN A 479 -4.85 -18.04 -33.76
N PRO A 480 -5.12 -16.83 -34.28
CA PRO A 480 -4.47 -15.61 -33.81
C PRO A 480 -4.81 -15.32 -32.35
N ARG A 481 -3.89 -14.69 -31.64
CA ARG A 481 -4.17 -14.14 -30.30
C ARG A 481 -5.20 -13.03 -30.45
N ASN A 482 -6.35 -13.15 -29.80
CA ASN A 482 -7.44 -12.15 -29.86
C ASN A 482 -8.18 -11.95 -28.54
N CYS A 483 -7.74 -12.59 -27.45
CA CYS A 483 -8.42 -12.55 -26.17
C CYS A 483 -7.48 -12.06 -25.05
N PHE A 484 -7.95 -11.09 -24.27
CA PHE A 484 -7.27 -10.48 -23.13
C PHE A 484 -7.76 -11.09 -21.82
N PHE A 485 -6.84 -11.27 -20.88
CA PHE A 485 -7.17 -11.66 -19.50
C PHE A 485 -7.38 -10.43 -18.61
N SER A 486 -8.49 -10.38 -17.86
CA SER A 486 -8.96 -9.17 -17.17
C SER A 486 -8.05 -8.62 -16.07
N ASN A 487 -7.14 -9.42 -15.52
CA ASN A 487 -6.35 -9.02 -14.34
C ASN A 487 -4.90 -8.66 -14.68
N CYS A 488 -4.42 -9.12 -15.83
CA CYS A 488 -3.05 -8.83 -16.29
C CYS A 488 -3.01 -8.15 -17.66
N GLY A 489 -4.11 -8.14 -18.40
CA GLY A 489 -4.20 -7.59 -19.76
C GLY A 489 -3.41 -8.37 -20.80
N HIS A 490 -2.90 -9.55 -20.47
CA HIS A 490 -2.11 -10.35 -21.42
C HIS A 490 -3.01 -10.96 -22.48
N LYS A 491 -2.62 -10.74 -23.74
CA LYS A 491 -3.30 -11.26 -24.92
C LYS A 491 -2.48 -12.41 -25.52
N ILE A 492 -2.55 -13.57 -24.87
CA ILE A 492 -1.71 -14.74 -25.22
C ILE A 492 -2.46 -15.90 -25.87
N TYR A 493 -3.80 -15.94 -25.75
CA TYR A 493 -4.65 -16.99 -26.31
C TYR A 493 -5.65 -16.44 -27.34
N CYS A 494 -6.17 -17.35 -28.17
CA CYS A 494 -7.41 -17.11 -28.91
C CYS A 494 -8.61 -17.29 -27.97
N GLU A 495 -9.75 -16.71 -28.34
CA GLU A 495 -10.99 -16.72 -27.55
C GLU A 495 -11.43 -18.13 -27.14
N GLU A 496 -11.43 -19.09 -28.08
CA GLU A 496 -11.79 -20.50 -27.81
C GLU A 496 -10.91 -21.11 -26.70
N CYS A 497 -9.58 -20.98 -26.84
CA CYS A 497 -8.62 -21.50 -25.88
C CYS A 497 -8.72 -20.79 -24.53
N ALA A 498 -8.95 -19.48 -24.53
CA ALA A 498 -9.14 -18.68 -23.31
C ALA A 498 -10.43 -19.07 -22.57
N THR A 499 -11.51 -19.32 -23.30
CA THR A 499 -12.80 -19.74 -22.76
C THR A 499 -12.71 -21.11 -22.12
N GLU A 500 -12.03 -22.05 -22.79
CA GLU A 500 -11.75 -23.37 -22.22
C GLU A 500 -10.86 -23.28 -20.98
N PHE A 501 -9.82 -22.43 -21.02
CA PHE A 501 -8.90 -22.20 -19.92
C PHE A 501 -9.59 -21.61 -18.67
N LEU A 502 -10.56 -20.71 -18.86
CA LEU A 502 -11.29 -20.09 -17.75
C LEU A 502 -12.10 -21.11 -16.92
N LYS A 503 -12.56 -22.21 -17.54
CA LYS A 503 -13.30 -23.28 -16.84
C LYS A 503 -12.46 -23.97 -15.75
N GLY A 504 -11.13 -23.92 -15.86
CA GLY A 504 -10.19 -24.55 -14.90
C GLY A 504 -9.84 -23.69 -13.68
N ASN A 505 -10.28 -22.42 -13.63
CA ASN A 505 -9.89 -21.45 -12.59
C ASN A 505 -8.36 -21.27 -12.48
N ASP A 506 -7.72 -21.05 -13.63
CA ASP A 506 -6.27 -21.05 -13.79
C ASP A 506 -5.59 -19.68 -13.60
N LYS A 507 -4.25 -19.71 -13.50
CA LYS A 507 -3.38 -18.52 -13.49
C LYS A 507 -2.81 -18.26 -14.88
N CYS A 508 -2.62 -17.00 -15.26
CA CYS A 508 -1.99 -16.59 -16.51
C CYS A 508 -0.63 -17.31 -16.69
N PRO A 509 -0.44 -18.10 -17.77
CA PRO A 509 0.82 -18.80 -18.04
C PRO A 509 2.05 -17.89 -18.11
N LEU A 510 1.85 -16.60 -18.43
CA LEU A 510 2.94 -15.65 -18.61
C LEU A 510 3.37 -15.01 -17.29
N CYS A 511 2.42 -14.48 -16.50
CA CYS A 511 2.73 -13.70 -15.30
C CYS A 511 2.21 -14.30 -13.99
N ARG A 512 1.54 -15.46 -14.05
CA ARG A 512 0.97 -16.18 -12.91
C ARG A 512 -0.07 -15.39 -12.11
N CYS A 513 -0.65 -14.34 -12.72
CA CYS A 513 -1.80 -13.62 -12.17
C CYS A 513 -3.07 -14.49 -12.30
N HIS A 514 -3.94 -14.48 -11.29
CA HIS A 514 -5.24 -15.14 -11.38
C HIS A 514 -6.10 -14.50 -12.47
N ILE A 515 -6.96 -15.28 -13.12
CA ILE A 515 -7.81 -14.81 -14.23
C ILE A 515 -9.27 -15.06 -13.87
N ASP A 516 -10.02 -13.98 -13.66
CA ASP A 516 -11.45 -14.04 -13.34
C ASP A 516 -12.33 -13.90 -14.57
N LYS A 517 -11.90 -13.08 -15.53
CA LYS A 517 -12.65 -12.78 -16.76
C LYS A 517 -11.71 -12.74 -17.95
N ILE A 518 -12.29 -12.97 -19.12
CA ILE A 518 -11.65 -12.79 -20.42
C ILE A 518 -12.47 -11.83 -21.26
N THR A 519 -11.84 -11.13 -22.19
CA THR A 519 -12.51 -10.22 -23.11
C THR A 519 -11.76 -10.15 -24.44
N THR A 520 -12.49 -10.04 -25.55
CA THR A 520 -11.92 -9.80 -26.89
C THR A 520 -11.62 -8.33 -27.16
N GLY A 521 -12.05 -7.44 -26.26
CA GLY A 521 -11.93 -5.99 -26.38
C GLY A 521 -13.09 -5.37 -27.15
N PHE A 522 -13.55 -4.20 -26.70
CA PHE A 522 -14.68 -3.48 -27.31
C PHE A 522 -14.21 -2.08 -27.74
N MET A 523 -14.16 -1.81 -29.05
CA MET A 523 -13.80 -0.50 -29.55
C MET A 523 -14.94 0.52 -29.29
N THR A 524 -14.62 1.65 -28.67
CA THR A 524 -15.60 2.73 -28.43
C THR A 524 -15.82 3.64 -29.64
N SER A 525 -14.98 3.52 -30.66
CA SER A 525 -15.06 4.26 -31.93
C SER A 525 -14.47 3.42 -33.06
N ASP A 526 -15.01 3.58 -34.26
CA ASP A 526 -14.45 2.96 -35.48
C ASP A 526 -13.16 3.66 -35.94
N ASP A 527 -12.97 4.91 -35.54
CA ASP A 527 -11.73 5.65 -35.76
C ASP A 527 -10.63 5.11 -34.84
N ASN A 528 -9.47 4.77 -35.41
CA ASN A 528 -8.27 4.32 -34.67
C ASN A 528 -7.68 5.38 -33.71
N ASN A 529 -8.34 6.54 -33.57
CA ASN A 529 -7.93 7.63 -32.71
C ASN A 529 -8.56 7.52 -31.32
N CYS A 530 -7.96 8.19 -30.36
CA CYS A 530 -8.44 8.22 -28.99
C CYS A 530 -9.77 8.98 -28.91
N PHE A 531 -10.80 8.34 -28.36
CA PHE A 531 -12.14 8.88 -28.14
C PHE A 531 -12.18 10.17 -27.30
N LEU A 532 -11.20 10.40 -26.43
CA LEU A 532 -11.18 11.58 -25.56
C LEU A 532 -10.45 12.78 -26.16
N CYS A 533 -9.37 12.57 -26.91
CA CYS A 533 -8.60 13.70 -27.46
C CYS A 533 -8.69 13.84 -28.96
N PHE A 534 -9.11 12.81 -29.70
CA PHE A 534 -9.14 12.73 -31.17
C PHE A 534 -7.80 12.99 -31.87
N LEU A 535 -6.71 13.20 -31.13
CA LEU A 535 -5.39 13.59 -31.64
C LEU A 535 -4.40 12.42 -31.73
N ARG A 536 -4.46 11.48 -30.77
CA ARG A 536 -3.50 10.37 -30.65
C ARG A 536 -4.15 9.04 -30.97
N PRO A 537 -3.42 8.06 -31.53
CA PRO A 537 -3.93 6.71 -31.73
C PRO A 537 -4.39 6.04 -30.42
N SER A 538 -5.47 5.26 -30.52
CA SER A 538 -5.89 4.33 -29.48
C SER A 538 -4.78 3.30 -29.21
N SER A 539 -4.45 3.09 -27.94
CA SER A 539 -3.33 2.24 -27.53
C SER A 539 -3.57 1.50 -26.21
N CYS A 540 -4.75 1.63 -25.61
CA CYS A 540 -5.06 1.09 -24.31
C CYS A 540 -6.34 0.25 -24.32
N ILE A 541 -6.37 -0.71 -23.40
CA ILE A 541 -7.56 -1.46 -22.99
C ILE A 541 -7.85 -1.14 -21.54
N ILE A 542 -9.14 -1.02 -21.20
CA ILE A 542 -9.63 -0.78 -19.85
C ILE A 542 -10.22 -2.08 -19.32
N LEU A 543 -9.73 -2.54 -18.19
CA LEU A 543 -10.09 -3.82 -17.58
C LEU A 543 -10.81 -3.57 -16.26
N PRO A 544 -11.82 -4.39 -15.89
CA PRO A 544 -12.20 -5.64 -16.54
C PRO A 544 -13.18 -5.50 -17.71
N CYS A 545 -13.74 -4.31 -17.98
CA CYS A 545 -14.81 -4.14 -18.97
C CYS A 545 -14.40 -4.39 -20.43
N GLY A 546 -13.11 -4.37 -20.76
CA GLY A 546 -12.60 -4.60 -22.10
C GLY A 546 -12.70 -3.41 -23.06
N HIS A 547 -13.22 -2.25 -22.64
CA HIS A 547 -13.30 -1.08 -23.53
C HIS A 547 -11.92 -0.61 -23.99
N MET A 548 -11.81 -0.35 -25.28
CA MET A 548 -10.66 0.13 -26.04
C MET A 548 -11.05 1.43 -26.76
N GLY A 549 -10.10 2.13 -27.38
CA GLY A 549 -10.39 3.43 -28.03
C GLY A 549 -9.75 4.62 -27.32
N PHE A 550 -8.77 4.38 -26.45
CA PHE A 550 -8.14 5.43 -25.65
C PHE A 550 -6.63 5.43 -25.80
N CYS A 551 -6.01 6.61 -25.85
CA CYS A 551 -4.57 6.75 -25.74
C CYS A 551 -4.11 6.73 -24.28
N SER A 552 -2.87 6.29 -24.05
CA SER A 552 -2.28 6.21 -22.71
C SER A 552 -2.32 7.52 -21.94
N ASP A 553 -2.11 8.65 -22.61
CA ASP A 553 -2.01 9.95 -21.95
C ASP A 553 -3.37 10.42 -21.42
N CYS A 554 -4.44 10.17 -22.18
CA CYS A 554 -5.81 10.47 -21.72
C CYS A 554 -6.22 9.53 -20.58
N MET A 555 -5.87 8.25 -20.66
CA MET A 555 -6.17 7.31 -19.58
C MET A 555 -5.38 7.61 -18.31
N LYS A 556 -4.12 8.00 -18.44
CA LYS A 556 -3.31 8.46 -17.32
C LYS A 556 -3.97 9.63 -16.59
N LYS A 557 -4.40 10.65 -17.35
CA LYS A 557 -5.12 11.80 -16.78
C LYS A 557 -6.44 11.40 -16.12
N TRP A 558 -7.21 10.51 -16.76
CA TRP A 558 -8.49 10.06 -16.25
C TRP A 558 -8.35 9.29 -14.92
N PHE A 559 -7.47 8.29 -14.89
CA PHE A 559 -7.28 7.41 -13.74
C PHE A 559 -6.45 8.04 -12.60
N ALA A 560 -5.96 9.27 -12.78
CA ALA A 560 -5.39 10.05 -11.69
C ALA A 560 -6.47 10.43 -10.64
N THR A 561 -7.70 10.70 -11.08
CA THR A 561 -8.80 11.15 -10.20
C THR A 561 -10.04 10.25 -10.26
N ASN A 562 -10.09 9.30 -11.19
CA ASN A 562 -11.23 8.39 -11.36
C ASN A 562 -10.78 6.93 -11.24
N GLN A 563 -11.70 6.04 -10.84
CA GLN A 563 -11.47 4.59 -10.80
C GLN A 563 -12.49 3.82 -11.65
N SER A 564 -13.07 4.48 -12.64
CA SER A 564 -14.10 3.91 -13.50
C SER A 564 -13.74 4.04 -14.98
N CYS A 565 -14.33 3.19 -15.82
CA CYS A 565 -14.20 3.31 -17.26
C CYS A 565 -14.87 4.62 -17.75
N PRO A 566 -14.19 5.47 -18.53
CA PRO A 566 -14.77 6.71 -19.08
C PRO A 566 -15.95 6.47 -20.02
N TYR A 567 -16.11 5.26 -20.55
CA TYR A 567 -17.20 4.90 -21.46
C TYR A 567 -18.38 4.27 -20.70
N CYS A 568 -18.20 3.05 -20.17
CA CYS A 568 -19.29 2.29 -19.55
C CYS A 568 -19.43 2.51 -18.05
N ARG A 569 -18.55 3.30 -17.43
CA ARG A 569 -18.53 3.59 -15.98
C ARG A 569 -18.33 2.37 -15.08
N GLU A 570 -17.88 1.23 -15.64
CA GLU A 570 -17.45 0.06 -14.85
C GLU A 570 -16.46 0.52 -13.77
N GLU A 571 -16.77 0.27 -12.52
CA GLU A 571 -15.95 0.67 -11.36
C GLU A 571 -14.77 -0.30 -11.15
N PHE A 572 -13.77 0.15 -10.38
CA PHE A 572 -12.50 -0.55 -10.15
C PHE A 572 -11.74 -0.86 -11.44
N ALA A 573 -12.03 -0.09 -12.48
CA ALA A 573 -11.37 -0.20 -13.74
C ALA A 573 -9.92 0.28 -13.61
N TYR A 574 -9.06 -0.25 -14.47
CA TYR A 574 -7.72 0.26 -14.70
C TYR A 574 -7.39 0.09 -16.18
N TYR A 575 -6.49 0.91 -16.68
CA TYR A 575 -6.06 0.81 -18.07
C TYR A 575 -4.71 0.09 -18.18
N LYS A 576 -4.52 -0.61 -19.29
CA LYS A 576 -3.23 -1.19 -19.70
C LYS A 576 -2.93 -0.77 -21.14
N PRO A 577 -1.69 -0.36 -21.44
CA PRO A 577 -1.23 -0.27 -22.81
C PRO A 577 -1.35 -1.65 -23.48
N ILE A 578 -1.87 -1.69 -24.70
CA ILE A 578 -2.00 -2.93 -25.46
C ILE A 578 -0.62 -3.34 -25.95
N ILE A 579 -0.18 -4.52 -25.52
CA ILE A 579 1.06 -5.12 -25.97
C ILE A 579 0.71 -6.08 -27.11
N HIS A 580 0.98 -5.65 -28.35
CA HIS A 580 0.80 -6.47 -29.54
C HIS A 580 1.91 -7.53 -29.73
N ASP A 581 3.04 -7.31 -29.05
CA ASP A 581 4.28 -8.07 -29.19
C ASP A 581 4.65 -8.74 -27.87
N ILE A 582 4.27 -10.01 -27.70
CA ILE A 582 4.70 -10.87 -26.59
C ILE A 582 5.53 -12.01 -27.16
#